data_AF-A0A938K771-F1
#
_entry.id   AF-A0A938K771-F1
#
_cell.length_a   1.000
_cell.length_b   1.000
_cell.length_c   1.000
_cell.angle_alpha   90.00
_cell.angle_beta   90.00
_cell.angle_gamma   90.00
#
_symmetry.space_group_name_H-M   'P 1'
#
loop_
_entity.id
_entity.type
_entity.pdbx_description
1 polymer ?
#
loop_
_entity_poly.entity_id
_entity_poly.type
_entity_poly.pdbx_seq_one_letter_code
_entity_poly.pdbx_strand_id
1 'polypeptide(L)'
;MNASSVAAAIVGAVFVYAGVSKLLSGREWPKAAARLGVPRVVAYATMAAEILIGLGMVLGDSWRTGFLYAGVALLVSFTALLAVHMRGDERPPCACFGGATQRPIGARDIVRNVSLLVLSFVAILS
;
A
#
# COMPACT_ATOMS: atom_id res chain seq x y z
N MET A 1 -20.77 -8.64 -12.46
CA MET A 1 -19.51 -8.53 -11.68
C MET A 1 -19.81 -8.96 -10.26
N ASN A 2 -19.08 -9.92 -9.73
CA ASN A 2 -19.30 -10.40 -8.36
C ASN A 2 -18.71 -9.39 -7.36
N ALA A 3 -19.23 -9.37 -6.14
CA ALA A 3 -18.77 -8.45 -5.09
C ALA A 3 -17.26 -8.60 -4.82
N SER A 4 -16.74 -9.83 -4.87
CA SER A 4 -15.32 -10.15 -4.77
C SER A 4 -14.47 -9.48 -5.87
N SER A 5 -14.93 -9.54 -7.13
CA SER A 5 -14.22 -8.93 -8.26
C SER A 5 -14.16 -7.41 -8.15
N VAL A 6 -15.25 -6.77 -7.68
CA VAL A 6 -15.30 -5.32 -7.47
C VAL A 6 -14.36 -4.91 -6.33
N ALA A 7 -14.40 -5.62 -5.20
CA ALA A 7 -13.52 -5.34 -4.06
C ALA A 7 -12.04 -5.53 -4.41
N ALA A 8 -11.69 -6.63 -5.09
CA ALA A 8 -10.33 -6.87 -5.58
C ALA A 8 -9.88 -5.82 -6.58
N ALA A 9 -10.77 -5.37 -7.48
CA ALA A 9 -10.46 -4.31 -8.44
C ALA A 9 -10.19 -2.96 -7.74
N ILE A 10 -10.99 -2.60 -6.74
CA ILE A 10 -10.78 -1.37 -5.96
C ILE A 10 -9.44 -1.42 -5.23
N VAL A 11 -9.17 -2.49 -4.49
CA VAL A 11 -7.91 -2.66 -3.75
C VAL A 11 -6.72 -2.66 -4.72
N GLY A 12 -6.81 -3.43 -5.81
CA GLY A 12 -5.78 -3.51 -6.83
C GLY A 12 -5.50 -2.17 -7.51
N ALA A 13 -6.54 -1.41 -7.86
CA ALA A 13 -6.39 -0.07 -8.42
C ALA A 13 -5.69 0.90 -7.46
N VAL A 14 -5.98 0.81 -6.16
CA VAL A 14 -5.32 1.62 -5.13
C VAL A 14 -3.84 1.25 -5.00
N PHE A 15 -3.51 -0.04 -5.05
CA PHE A 15 -2.11 -0.51 -5.06
C PHE A 15 -1.35 -0.03 -6.30
N VAL A 16 -1.94 -0.14 -7.49
CA VAL A 16 -1.34 0.36 -8.74
C VAL A 16 -1.14 1.88 -8.65
N TYR A 17 -2.14 2.62 -8.20
CA TYR A 17 -2.02 4.06 -7.99
C TYR A 17 -0.88 4.42 -7.02
N ALA A 18 -0.75 3.69 -5.91
CA ALA A 18 0.29 3.89 -4.91
C ALA A 18 1.70 3.56 -5.44
N GLY A 19 1.82 2.55 -6.30
CA GLY A 19 3.08 2.19 -6.95
C GLY A 19 3.48 3.20 -8.04
N VAL A 20 2.53 3.61 -8.88
CA VAL A 20 2.74 4.63 -9.92
C VAL A 20 3.09 5.98 -9.30
N SER A 21 2.43 6.38 -8.21
CA SER A 21 2.75 7.64 -7.53
C SER A 21 4.19 7.64 -6.96
N LYS A 22 4.69 6.50 -6.46
CA LYS A 22 6.09 6.33 -6.06
C LYS A 22 7.05 6.37 -7.24
N LEU A 23 6.67 5.75 -8.36
CA LEU A 23 7.44 5.78 -9.61
C LEU A 23 7.58 7.23 -10.12
N LEU A 24 6.48 7.99 -10.13
CA LEU A 24 6.46 9.41 -10.51
C LEU A 24 7.25 10.29 -9.53
N SER A 25 7.28 9.92 -8.24
CA SER A 25 8.11 10.61 -7.23
C SER A 25 9.61 10.35 -7.42
N GLY A 26 9.99 9.35 -8.21
CA GLY A 26 11.36 9.05 -8.60
C GLY A 26 12.32 8.97 -7.41
N ARG A 27 13.31 9.89 -7.37
CA ARG A 27 14.35 9.92 -6.33
C ARG A 27 13.88 10.46 -4.98
N GLU A 28 12.72 11.11 -4.91
CA GLU A 28 12.16 11.63 -3.67
C GLU A 28 11.55 10.53 -2.79
N TRP A 29 11.05 9.45 -3.41
CA TRP A 29 10.51 8.31 -2.66
C TRP A 29 11.56 7.60 -1.79
N PRO A 30 12.74 7.17 -2.32
CA PRO A 30 13.77 6.54 -1.49
C PRO A 30 14.33 7.45 -0.39
N LYS A 31 14.34 8.78 -0.63
CA LYS A 31 14.73 9.75 0.41
C LYS A 31 13.68 9.82 1.52
N ALA A 32 12.39 9.84 1.17
CA ALA A 32 11.31 9.83 2.14
C ALA A 32 11.25 8.51 2.91
N ALA A 33 11.44 7.37 2.23
CA ALA A 33 11.54 6.05 2.84
C ALA A 33 12.71 5.95 3.84
N ALA A 34 13.86 6.54 3.52
CA ALA A 34 15.00 6.59 4.44
C ALA A 34 14.68 7.36 5.73
N ARG A 35 13.84 8.41 5.67
CA ARG A 35 13.37 9.13 6.88
C ARG A 35 12.44 8.29 7.75
N LEU A 36 11.84 7.25 7.18
CA LEU A 36 11.02 6.26 7.89
C LEU A 36 11.86 5.06 8.40
N GLY A 37 13.18 5.13 8.32
CA GLY A 37 14.09 4.03 8.68
C GLY A 37 14.08 2.87 7.67
N VAL A 38 13.45 3.03 6.50
CA VAL A 38 13.37 1.98 5.49
C VAL A 38 14.57 2.07 4.53
N PRO A 39 15.34 0.99 4.35
CA PRO A 39 16.47 1.00 3.43
C PRO A 39 16.00 1.13 1.98
N ARG A 40 16.83 1.76 1.13
CA ARG A 40 16.48 2.07 -0.27
C ARG A 40 16.07 0.83 -1.08
N VAL A 41 16.71 -0.31 -0.83
CA VAL A 41 16.39 -1.58 -1.50
C VAL A 41 14.95 -1.98 -1.22
N VAL A 42 14.51 -1.89 0.04
CA VAL A 42 13.13 -2.17 0.43
C VAL A 42 12.19 -1.13 -0.16
N ALA A 43 12.58 0.15 -0.21
CA ALA A 43 11.75 1.19 -0.84
C ALA A 43 11.45 0.89 -2.32
N TYR A 44 12.44 0.46 -3.10
CA TYR A 44 12.26 0.05 -4.50
C TYR A 44 11.50 -1.27 -4.62
N ALA A 45 11.80 -2.25 -3.76
CA ALA A 45 11.08 -3.53 -3.74
C ALA A 45 9.59 -3.33 -3.46
N THR A 46 9.24 -2.47 -2.51
CA THR A 46 7.86 -2.10 -2.18
C THR A 46 7.14 -1.50 -3.39
N MET A 47 7.78 -0.59 -4.12
CA MET A 47 7.19 0.00 -5.33
C MET A 47 6.86 -1.08 -6.38
N ALA A 48 7.79 -1.99 -6.63
CA ALA A 48 7.56 -3.10 -7.57
C ALA A 48 6.46 -4.04 -7.05
N ALA A 49 6.48 -4.36 -5.76
CA ALA A 49 5.49 -5.22 -5.12
C ALA A 49 4.08 -4.64 -5.22
N GLU A 50 3.88 -3.34 -4.97
CA GLU A 50 2.57 -2.70 -5.08
C GLU A 50 2.00 -2.78 -6.49
N ILE A 51 2.81 -2.52 -7.51
CA ILE A 51 2.36 -2.61 -8.91
C ILE A 51 2.03 -4.05 -9.27
N LEU A 52 2.93 -5.00 -8.96
CA LEU A 52 2.74 -6.41 -9.31
C LEU A 52 1.53 -7.03 -8.59
N ILE A 53 1.37 -6.73 -7.29
CA ILE A 53 0.24 -7.22 -6.50
C ILE A 53 -1.06 -6.60 -6.99
N GLY A 54 -1.08 -5.27 -7.21
CA GLY A 54 -2.28 -4.59 -7.67
C GLY A 54 -2.72 -5.07 -9.06
N LEU A 55 -1.78 -5.24 -9.98
CA LEU A 55 -2.07 -5.77 -11.32
C LEU A 55 -2.50 -7.24 -11.26
N GLY A 56 -1.86 -8.04 -10.39
CA GLY A 56 -2.21 -9.44 -10.15
C GLY A 56 -3.59 -9.63 -9.53
N MET A 57 -4.04 -8.71 -8.68
CA MET A 57 -5.42 -8.72 -8.15
C MET A 57 -6.47 -8.44 -9.24
N VAL A 58 -6.15 -7.53 -10.17
CA VAL A 58 -7.07 -7.13 -11.26
C VAL A 58 -7.09 -8.20 -12.36
N LEU A 59 -5.92 -8.60 -12.86
CA LEU A 59 -5.77 -9.45 -14.05
C LEU A 59 -5.59 -10.93 -13.74
N GLY A 60 -5.13 -11.29 -12.54
CA GLY A 60 -4.90 -12.68 -12.18
C GLY A 60 -6.22 -13.37 -11.88
N ASP A 61 -6.61 -14.34 -12.69
CA ASP A 61 -7.77 -15.20 -12.38
C ASP A 61 -7.34 -16.37 -11.48
N SER A 62 -6.43 -17.23 -11.95
CA SER A 62 -6.05 -18.44 -11.19
C SER A 62 -5.10 -18.18 -10.00
N TRP A 63 -4.42 -17.04 -9.98
CA TRP A 63 -3.45 -16.66 -8.94
C TRP A 63 -3.97 -15.53 -8.04
N ARG A 64 -5.24 -15.11 -8.23
CA ARG A 64 -5.84 -13.96 -7.55
C ARG A 64 -5.70 -14.03 -6.03
N THR A 65 -5.95 -15.22 -5.47
CA THR A 65 -5.91 -15.46 -4.02
C THR A 65 -4.51 -15.23 -3.43
N GLY A 66 -3.46 -15.63 -4.17
CA GLY A 66 -2.07 -15.37 -3.76
C GLY A 66 -1.75 -13.89 -3.70
N PHE A 67 -2.19 -13.12 -4.70
CA PHE A 67 -2.04 -11.66 -4.70
C PHE A 67 -2.87 -10.98 -3.62
N LEU A 68 -4.07 -11.50 -3.30
CA LEU A 68 -4.88 -11.01 -2.18
C LEU A 68 -4.14 -11.14 -0.84
N TYR A 69 -3.57 -12.31 -0.54
CA TYR A 69 -2.77 -12.51 0.67
C TYR A 69 -1.53 -11.61 0.71
N ALA A 70 -0.82 -11.48 -0.42
CA ALA A 70 0.34 -10.59 -0.52
C ALA A 70 -0.06 -9.12 -0.26
N GLY A 71 -1.20 -8.68 -0.79
CA GLY A 71 -1.75 -7.33 -0.57
C GLY A 71 -2.11 -7.10 0.90
N VAL A 72 -2.72 -8.08 1.57
CA VAL A 72 -3.00 -8.01 3.01
C VAL A 72 -1.69 -7.88 3.80
N ALA A 73 -0.69 -8.71 3.52
CA ALA A 73 0.60 -8.65 4.21
C ALA A 73 1.27 -7.28 4.04
N LEU A 74 1.18 -6.69 2.84
CA LEU A 74 1.73 -5.37 2.56
C LEU A 74 0.97 -4.25 3.26
N LEU A 75 -0.37 -4.30 3.27
CA LEU A 75 -1.21 -3.35 4.03
C LEU A 75 -0.94 -3.41 5.54
N VAL A 76 -0.78 -4.61 6.09
CA VAL A 76 -0.42 -4.81 7.51
C VAL A 76 0.94 -4.18 7.79
N SER A 77 1.93 -4.43 6.93
CA SER A 77 3.28 -3.87 7.08
C SER A 77 3.28 -2.34 7.06
N PHE A 78 2.54 -1.72 6.13
CA PHE A 78 2.38 -0.26 6.09
C PHE A 78 1.66 0.27 7.31
N THR A 79 0.61 -0.40 7.77
CA THR A 79 -0.16 0.02 8.94
C THR A 79 0.68 -0.06 10.21
N ALA A 80 1.49 -1.12 10.37
CA ALA A 80 2.41 -1.27 11.49
C ALA A 80 3.48 -0.17 11.48
N LEU A 81 4.09 0.10 10.33
CA LEU A 81 5.09 1.16 10.18
C LEU A 81 4.50 2.53 10.54
N LEU A 82 3.27 2.79 10.10
CA LEU A 82 2.56 4.02 10.39
C LEU A 82 2.22 4.14 11.88
N ALA A 83 1.77 3.06 12.51
CA ALA A 83 1.46 3.02 13.94
C ALA A 83 2.70 3.23 14.82
N VAL A 84 3.86 2.69 14.42
CA VAL A 84 5.15 2.92 15.09
C VAL A 84 5.53 4.40 15.04
N HIS A 85 5.45 5.02 13.85
CA HIS A 85 5.78 6.44 13.71
C HIS A 85 4.75 7.38 14.36
N MET A 86 3.48 6.99 14.43
CA MET A 86 2.46 7.76 15.16
C MET A 86 2.65 7.74 16.69
N ARG A 87 3.37 6.75 17.21
CA ARG A 87 3.73 6.66 18.64
C ARG A 87 5.02 7.42 18.99
N GLY A 88 5.80 7.83 17.99
CA GLY A 88 6.98 8.67 18.18
C GLY A 88 6.64 10.15 18.22
N ASP A 89 7.55 10.96 18.77
CA ASP A 89 7.41 12.42 18.81
C ASP A 89 7.57 13.07 17.43
N GLU A 90 8.29 12.41 16.51
CA GLU A 90 8.46 12.85 15.13
C GLU A 90 7.40 12.23 14.22
N ARG A 91 6.63 13.09 13.53
CA ARG A 91 5.63 12.69 12.52
C ARG A 91 6.14 13.00 11.13
N PRO A 92 7.01 12.15 10.55
CA PRO A 92 7.49 12.35 9.18
C PRO A 92 6.31 12.37 8.19
N PRO A 93 6.46 13.04 7.04
CA PRO A 93 5.41 13.09 6.02
C PRO A 93 5.05 11.67 5.53
N CYS A 94 3.76 11.43 5.33
CA CYS A 94 3.22 10.13 4.94
C CYS A 94 3.61 9.81 3.48
N ALA A 95 4.70 9.08 3.28
CA ALA A 95 5.20 8.75 1.93
C ALA A 95 4.67 7.40 1.40
N CYS A 96 3.98 6.61 2.22
CA CYS A 96 3.56 5.25 1.89
C CYS A 96 2.61 5.12 0.69
N PHE A 97 1.96 6.21 0.24
CA PHE A 97 1.14 6.25 -0.98
C PHE A 97 1.73 7.17 -2.06
N GLY A 98 3.05 7.39 -2.02
CA GLY A 98 3.78 8.27 -2.92
C GLY A 98 4.18 9.60 -2.28
N GLY A 99 5.18 10.27 -2.87
CA GLY A 99 5.70 11.54 -2.38
C GLY A 99 4.87 12.77 -2.76
N ALA A 100 3.82 12.60 -3.57
CA ALA A 100 3.00 13.69 -4.12
C ALA A 100 2.15 14.42 -3.07
N THR A 101 1.88 13.80 -1.92
CA THR A 101 1.13 14.44 -0.82
C THR A 101 1.96 14.39 0.46
N GLN A 102 2.79 15.42 0.66
CA GLN A 102 3.61 15.62 1.86
C GLN A 102 2.76 16.14 3.04
N ARG A 103 1.74 15.37 3.46
CA ARG A 103 0.95 15.71 4.66
C ARG A 103 1.49 14.94 5.87
N PRO A 104 1.51 15.53 7.07
CA PRO A 104 1.88 14.81 8.28
C PRO A 104 0.93 13.62 8.46
N ILE A 105 1.48 12.49 8.90
CA ILE A 105 0.75 11.25 9.15
C ILE A 105 -0.44 11.53 10.09
N GLY A 106 -1.64 11.13 9.67
CA GLY A 106 -2.86 11.34 10.44
C GLY A 106 -3.69 10.07 10.57
N ALA A 107 -4.68 10.09 11.47
CA ALA A 107 -5.61 8.97 11.69
C ALA A 107 -6.33 8.52 10.40
N ARG A 108 -6.50 9.43 9.43
CA ARG A 108 -7.10 9.14 8.11
C ARG A 108 -6.30 8.09 7.32
N ASP A 109 -4.98 8.07 7.44
CA ASP A 109 -4.14 7.10 6.73
C ASP A 109 -4.32 5.68 7.30
N ILE A 110 -4.45 5.57 8.63
CA ILE A 110 -4.82 4.30 9.28
C ILE A 110 -6.21 3.85 8.83
N VAL A 111 -7.19 4.75 8.85
CA VAL A 111 -8.57 4.41 8.43
C VAL A 111 -8.61 3.92 6.98
N ARG A 112 -7.83 4.54 6.08
CA ARG A 112 -7.70 4.09 4.68
C ARG A 112 -7.09 2.69 4.59
N ASN A 113 -6.02 2.41 5.33
CA ASN A 113 -5.41 1.08 5.28
C ASN A 113 -6.33 0.01 5.87
N VAL A 114 -7.01 0.32 6.97
CA VAL A 114 -7.97 -0.59 7.60
C VAL A 114 -9.15 -0.86 6.67
N SER A 115 -9.69 0.14 5.98
CA SER A 115 -10.79 -0.07 5.03
C SER A 115 -10.37 -0.89 3.82
N LEU A 116 -9.16 -0.68 3.27
CA LEU A 116 -8.59 -1.53 2.22
C LEU A 116 -8.36 -2.96 2.70
N LEU A 117 -7.97 -3.15 3.96
CA LEU A 117 -7.76 -4.46 4.56
C LEU A 117 -9.09 -5.20 4.73
N VAL A 118 -10.15 -4.52 5.19
CA VAL A 118 -11.52 -5.07 5.23
C VAL A 118 -11.99 -5.46 3.84
N LEU A 119 -11.81 -4.59 2.82
CA LEU A 119 -12.17 -4.92 1.43
C LEU A 119 -11.38 -6.12 0.90
N SER A 120 -10.11 -6.25 1.26
CA SER A 120 -9.28 -7.40 0.89
C SER A 120 -9.82 -8.68 1.51
N PHE A 121 -10.21 -8.66 2.79
CA PHE A 121 -10.84 -9.80 3.45
C PHE A 121 -12.18 -10.17 2.83
N VAL A 122 -13.03 -9.18 2.50
CA VAL A 122 -14.29 -9.43 1.78
C VAL A 122 -14.01 -10.12 0.45
N ALA A 123 -13.03 -9.64 -0.32
CA ALA A 123 -12.65 -10.24 -1.60
C ALA A 123 -12.09 -11.67 -1.47
N ILE A 124 -11.49 -12.04 -0.33
CA ILE A 124 -11.01 -13.40 -0.05
C ILE A 124 -12.16 -14.33 0.38
N LEU A 125 -13.12 -13.81 1.14
CA LEU A 125 -14.18 -14.59 1.77
C LEU A 125 -15.46 -14.71 0.92
N SER A 126 -15.55 -14.01 -0.21
CA SER A 126 -16.71 -14.01 -1.14
C SER A 126 -16.39 -14.60 -2.49
#